data_AF-A0A4S2RQY7-F1
#
_entry.id   AF-A0A4S2RQY7-F1
#
_cell.length_a   1.000
_cell.length_b   1.000
_cell.length_c   1.000
_cell.angle_alpha   90.00
_cell.angle_beta   90.00
_cell.angle_gamma   90.00
#
_symmetry.space_group_name_H-M   'P 1'
#
loop_
_entity.id
_entity.type
_entity.pdbx_description
1 polymer ?
#
loop_
_entity_poly.entity_id
_entity_poly.type
_entity_poly.pdbx_seq_one_letter_code
_entity_poly.pdbx_strand_id
1 'polypeptide(L)'
;MNDRTSGPERAEREELARLLPVPAERDLPPGRHLHHKETLMQLIDQDGDRATARPRPRLLRPAVLLPAAGLALGGVLLTTLAVTGQDHAPVPSAAGTGSGAAAPRGAAVLLDRIATVASKSDELAVADDQFVYVRTLQAEGEGEFGGPIKLTEPREREVWMTQKSGPVIDEGLIHQDGRYYPITVGVPDGERPVGYPAGLNRPTYTWLASLPTGPDALLRRLTAEIAADQDARDTPAEDRDPDQDAFDAIGELLQETLMPPKTAAALYKAAAKIPGVSVDSDAVDAAGRHGIGVARDNTRYGWRTAWIFDSATLEYLGERTYLIRDTTLGKKGTLTGQTAVLERAVVDALREKPSSGKPSGEKPSTAA
;
A
#
# COMPACT_ATOMS: atom_id res chain seq x y z
N MET A 1 -22.42 -19.23 55.72
CA MET A 1 -21.00 -18.90 55.89
C MET A 1 -20.29 -19.33 54.62
N ASN A 2 -19.93 -18.41 53.73
CA ASN A 2 -19.07 -18.68 52.57
C ASN A 2 -18.42 -17.35 52.19
N ASP A 3 -17.24 -17.12 52.74
CA ASP A 3 -16.41 -15.96 52.50
C ASP A 3 -15.46 -16.29 51.34
N ARG A 4 -15.57 -15.55 50.23
CA ARG A 4 -14.64 -15.63 49.10
C ARG A 4 -13.58 -14.55 49.30
N THR A 5 -12.44 -14.94 49.84
CA THR A 5 -11.25 -14.10 49.90
C THR A 5 -10.79 -13.78 48.48
N SER A 6 -10.85 -12.50 48.12
CA SER A 6 -10.29 -11.96 46.89
C SER A 6 -8.78 -11.78 47.07
N GLY A 7 -7.97 -12.48 46.27
CA GLY A 7 -6.51 -12.32 46.23
C GLY A 7 -6.06 -11.23 45.22
N PRO A 8 -4.83 -10.72 45.33
CA PRO A 8 -4.36 -9.51 44.67
C PRO A 8 -3.85 -9.78 43.24
N GLU A 9 -4.76 -10.09 42.31
CA GLU A 9 -4.39 -10.52 40.94
C GLU A 9 -3.67 -9.47 40.08
N ARG A 10 -3.75 -8.17 40.41
CA ARG A 10 -3.20 -7.12 39.55
C ARG A 10 -1.74 -6.78 39.84
N ALA A 11 -1.38 -6.69 41.12
CA ALA A 11 -0.02 -6.39 41.54
C ALA A 11 0.92 -7.55 41.20
N GLU A 12 0.47 -8.80 41.41
CA GLU A 12 1.24 -9.99 41.05
C GLU A 12 1.45 -10.12 39.54
N ARG A 13 0.47 -9.72 38.71
CA ARG A 13 0.62 -9.69 37.24
C ARG A 13 1.62 -8.62 36.78
N GLU A 14 1.64 -7.45 37.43
CA GLU A 14 2.60 -6.39 37.13
C GLU A 14 4.02 -6.71 37.62
N GLU A 15 4.15 -7.56 38.64
CA GLU A 15 5.44 -8.06 39.14
C GLU A 15 5.97 -9.19 38.24
N LEU A 16 5.11 -10.12 37.81
CA LEU A 16 5.45 -11.16 36.84
C LEU A 16 5.82 -10.57 35.46
N ALA A 17 5.15 -9.50 35.01
CA ALA A 17 5.48 -8.82 33.77
C ALA A 17 6.88 -8.17 33.78
N ARG A 18 7.41 -7.81 34.95
CA ARG A 18 8.79 -7.29 35.11
C ARG A 18 9.86 -8.39 35.18
N LEU A 19 9.45 -9.64 35.41
CA LEU A 19 10.32 -10.81 35.44
C LEU A 19 10.38 -11.55 34.10
N LEU A 20 9.50 -11.18 33.16
CA LEU A 20 9.58 -11.66 31.78
C LEU A 20 10.73 -10.91 31.07
N PRO A 21 11.65 -11.61 30.41
CA PRO A 21 12.63 -10.96 29.55
C PRO A 21 11.89 -10.15 28.48
N VAL A 22 12.41 -8.96 28.18
CA VAL A 22 11.94 -8.14 27.05
C VAL A 22 11.88 -9.06 25.82
N PRO A 23 10.73 -9.21 25.15
CA PRO A 23 10.66 -9.99 23.93
C PRO A 23 11.72 -9.45 22.97
N ALA A 24 12.57 -10.32 22.44
CA ALA A 24 13.55 -9.92 21.44
C ALA A 24 12.81 -9.21 20.31
N GLU A 25 13.18 -7.95 20.04
CA GLU A 25 12.70 -7.20 18.89
C GLU A 25 13.04 -8.03 17.65
N ARG A 26 12.02 -8.55 16.97
CA ARG A 26 12.20 -9.09 15.62
C ARG A 26 12.34 -7.89 14.69
N ASP A 27 13.56 -7.46 14.48
CA ASP A 27 13.90 -6.45 13.47
C ASP A 27 13.42 -6.94 12.09
N LEU A 28 12.46 -6.21 11.52
CA LEU A 28 12.00 -6.43 10.16
C LEU A 28 12.95 -5.76 9.16
N PRO A 29 13.26 -6.41 8.02
CA PRO A 29 14.16 -5.88 7.00
C PRO A 29 13.84 -4.41 6.61
N PRO A 30 14.82 -3.48 6.64
CA PRO A 30 14.58 -2.03 6.51
C PRO A 30 14.00 -1.52 5.18
N GLY A 31 13.90 -2.37 4.15
CA GLY A 31 13.68 -1.94 2.77
C GLY A 31 12.24 -1.55 2.40
N ARG A 32 11.23 -1.84 3.24
CA ARG A 32 9.80 -1.65 2.91
C ARG A 32 8.97 -1.20 4.10
N HIS A 33 9.57 -0.43 4.99
CA HIS A 33 8.95 -0.07 6.26
C HIS A 33 7.65 0.72 6.09
N LEU A 34 7.35 1.41 5.00
CA LEU A 34 6.19 2.31 4.97
C LEU A 34 4.82 1.60 4.91
N HIS A 35 4.56 0.83 3.86
CA HIS A 35 3.29 0.09 3.74
C HIS A 35 3.18 -1.01 4.82
N HIS A 36 4.30 -1.65 5.17
CA HIS A 36 4.32 -2.63 6.26
C HIS A 36 4.18 -1.99 7.64
N LYS A 37 4.74 -0.81 7.93
CA LYS A 37 4.48 -0.07 9.20
C LYS A 37 3.03 0.36 9.27
N GLU A 38 2.44 0.88 8.20
CA GLU A 38 1.01 1.21 8.19
C GLU A 38 0.14 -0.03 8.42
N THR A 39 0.48 -1.14 7.76
CA THR A 39 -0.21 -2.43 7.93
C THR A 39 0.01 -3.05 9.32
N LEU A 40 1.24 -2.98 9.87
CA LEU A 40 1.63 -3.50 11.19
C LEU A 40 1.03 -2.67 12.32
N MET A 41 1.14 -1.33 12.26
CA MET A 41 0.53 -0.42 13.23
C MET A 41 -0.97 -0.68 13.33
N GLN A 42 -1.61 -1.01 12.21
CA GLN A 42 -3.04 -1.27 12.18
C GLN A 42 -3.44 -2.69 12.61
N LEU A 43 -2.63 -3.72 12.31
CA LEU A 43 -2.84 -5.06 12.87
C LEU A 43 -2.79 -5.03 14.39
N ILE A 44 -1.87 -4.25 14.96
CA ILE A 44 -1.75 -4.06 16.40
C ILE A 44 -2.99 -3.31 16.95
N ASP A 45 -3.49 -2.25 16.27
CA ASP A 45 -4.70 -1.50 16.69
C ASP A 45 -5.92 -2.43 16.88
N GLN A 46 -6.07 -3.42 16.00
CA GLN A 46 -7.17 -4.38 16.08
C GLN A 46 -7.06 -5.35 17.25
N ASP A 47 -5.85 -5.75 17.63
CA ASP A 47 -5.64 -6.57 18.84
C ASP A 47 -5.94 -5.78 20.12
N GLY A 48 -5.67 -4.46 20.12
CA GLY A 48 -6.08 -3.55 21.18
C GLY A 48 -7.60 -3.43 21.33
N ASP A 49 -8.32 -3.32 20.21
CA ASP A 49 -9.79 -3.28 20.19
C ASP A 49 -10.44 -4.64 20.55
N ARG A 50 -9.81 -5.75 20.16
CA ARG A 50 -10.24 -7.11 20.55
C ARG A 50 -10.02 -7.38 22.05
N ALA A 51 -8.94 -6.88 22.64
CA ALA A 51 -8.66 -7.01 24.07
C ALA A 51 -9.61 -6.16 24.95
N THR A 52 -10.16 -5.07 24.41
CA THR A 52 -11.10 -4.19 25.14
C THR A 52 -12.58 -4.58 24.96
N ALA A 53 -12.90 -5.43 23.99
CA ALA A 53 -14.24 -5.99 23.80
C ALA A 53 -14.55 -7.12 24.81
N ARG A 54 -14.76 -6.77 26.08
CA ARG A 54 -15.41 -7.68 27.05
C ARG A 54 -16.81 -8.04 26.55
N PRO A 55 -17.20 -9.32 26.51
CA PRO A 55 -18.56 -9.70 26.12
C PRO A 55 -19.55 -9.15 27.16
N ARG A 56 -20.39 -8.20 26.75
CA ARG A 56 -21.51 -7.74 27.58
C ARG A 56 -22.48 -8.92 27.76
N PRO A 57 -22.82 -9.34 28.99
CA PRO A 57 -23.82 -10.38 29.17
C PRO A 57 -25.17 -9.86 28.70
N ARG A 58 -25.80 -10.59 27.78
CA ARG A 58 -27.17 -10.33 27.31
C ARG A 58 -28.13 -10.62 28.46
N LEU A 59 -28.61 -9.57 29.12
CA LEU A 59 -29.77 -9.67 30.00
C LEU A 59 -31.03 -9.71 29.12
N LEU A 60 -31.65 -10.89 29.03
CA LEU A 60 -33.02 -11.06 28.57
C LEU A 60 -33.93 -10.20 29.45
N ARG A 61 -34.63 -9.23 28.86
CA ARG A 61 -35.76 -8.54 29.53
C ARG A 61 -37.07 -8.93 28.85
N PRO A 62 -38.13 -9.17 29.64
CA PRO A 62 -39.38 -9.72 29.14
C PRO A 62 -40.27 -8.66 28.49
N ALA A 63 -41.13 -9.13 27.59
CA ALA A 63 -42.15 -8.36 26.89
C ALA A 63 -43.18 -7.75 27.86
N VAL A 64 -43.57 -6.50 27.60
CA VAL A 64 -44.83 -5.93 28.08
C VAL A 64 -45.52 -5.28 26.88
N LEU A 65 -46.75 -5.72 26.64
CA LEU A 65 -47.69 -5.31 25.60
C LEU A 65 -48.56 -4.12 26.07
N LEU A 66 -49.15 -3.44 25.07
CA LEU A 66 -50.37 -2.59 25.06
C LEU A 66 -50.17 -1.05 25.17
N PRO A 67 -51.13 -0.23 24.67
CA PRO A 67 -51.84 -0.26 23.38
C PRO A 67 -51.92 1.14 22.70
N ALA A 68 -52.56 1.20 21.53
CA ALA A 68 -52.71 2.35 20.64
C ALA A 68 -53.78 3.40 21.06
N ALA A 69 -53.54 4.65 20.64
CA ALA A 69 -54.51 5.70 20.28
C ALA A 69 -53.71 6.80 19.51
N GLY A 70 -54.00 7.28 18.31
CA GLY A 70 -55.25 7.36 17.57
C GLY A 70 -55.82 8.78 17.66
N LEU A 71 -55.31 9.75 16.86
CA LEU A 71 -56.04 10.96 16.48
C LEU A 71 -55.52 11.49 15.13
N ALA A 72 -56.42 11.48 14.15
CA ALA A 72 -56.35 12.16 12.86
C ALA A 72 -57.13 13.49 12.92
N LEU A 73 -56.79 14.45 12.04
CA LEU A 73 -57.54 15.60 11.52
C LEU A 73 -56.49 16.61 10.96
N GLY A 74 -56.49 17.17 9.75
CA GLY A 74 -57.38 17.14 8.59
C GLY A 74 -57.16 18.41 7.74
N GLY A 75 -57.18 18.27 6.40
CA GLY A 75 -57.41 19.33 5.36
C GLY A 75 -56.36 20.46 5.22
N VAL A 76 -56.11 21.12 4.06
CA VAL A 76 -56.82 21.39 2.80
C VAL A 76 -55.75 21.80 1.75
N LEU A 77 -55.61 21.14 0.58
CA LEU A 77 -56.14 21.50 -0.76
C LEU A 77 -55.73 22.87 -1.36
N LEU A 78 -55.11 22.87 -2.56
CA LEU A 78 -55.22 23.81 -3.71
C LEU A 78 -54.18 23.37 -4.79
N THR A 79 -54.53 22.52 -5.77
CA THR A 79 -54.94 22.81 -7.17
C THR A 79 -53.90 23.47 -8.11
N THR A 80 -53.40 22.63 -9.03
CA THR A 80 -53.19 22.81 -10.49
C THR A 80 -52.24 23.89 -11.04
N LEU A 81 -51.21 23.44 -11.78
CA LEU A 81 -51.07 23.81 -13.20
C LEU A 81 -50.38 22.68 -13.97
N ALA A 82 -51.04 22.18 -15.01
CA ALA A 82 -50.48 21.30 -16.02
C ALA A 82 -49.82 22.14 -17.11
N VAL A 83 -48.61 21.77 -17.53
CA VAL A 83 -48.12 22.04 -18.89
C VAL A 83 -47.58 20.72 -19.41
N THR A 84 -48.19 20.29 -20.50
CA THR A 84 -47.86 19.13 -21.32
C THR A 84 -46.47 19.30 -21.96
N GLY A 85 -45.58 18.34 -21.73
CA GLY A 85 -44.31 18.20 -22.45
C GLY A 85 -43.97 16.72 -22.56
N GLN A 86 -43.97 16.22 -23.79
CA GLN A 86 -43.99 14.82 -24.18
C GLN A 86 -42.93 13.91 -23.53
N ASP A 87 -43.45 12.76 -23.12
CA ASP A 87 -42.84 11.48 -22.81
C ASP A 87 -41.62 11.09 -23.66
N HIS A 88 -40.52 10.76 -22.99
CA HIS A 88 -39.80 9.49 -23.19
C HIS A 88 -38.98 9.16 -21.93
N ALA A 89 -39.58 8.36 -21.04
CA ALA A 89 -38.89 7.72 -19.93
C ALA A 89 -38.10 6.49 -20.44
N PRO A 90 -36.86 6.24 -19.98
CA PRO A 90 -36.23 4.94 -20.14
C PRO A 90 -36.77 3.98 -19.08
N VAL A 91 -37.23 2.82 -19.56
CA VAL A 91 -37.76 1.69 -18.80
C VAL A 91 -36.69 1.11 -17.85
N PRO A 92 -37.03 0.70 -16.60
CA PRO A 92 -36.09 -0.02 -15.75
C PRO A 92 -36.08 -1.49 -16.15
N SER A 93 -34.98 -1.97 -16.75
CA SER A 93 -34.80 -3.39 -17.05
C SER A 93 -34.10 -4.07 -15.87
N ALA A 94 -34.88 -4.84 -15.10
CA ALA A 94 -34.38 -5.80 -14.13
C ALA A 94 -34.17 -7.15 -14.82
N ALA A 95 -32.91 -7.55 -14.94
CA ALA A 95 -32.38 -8.93 -15.05
C ALA A 95 -30.86 -8.76 -14.82
N GLY A 96 -30.20 -9.37 -13.85
CA GLY A 96 -30.28 -10.76 -13.43
C GLY A 96 -28.92 -11.40 -13.69
N THR A 97 -28.16 -11.56 -12.61
CA THR A 97 -27.01 -12.48 -12.41
C THR A 97 -25.70 -12.26 -13.17
N GLY A 98 -24.64 -11.96 -12.40
CA GLY A 98 -23.31 -12.54 -12.54
C GLY A 98 -22.38 -11.88 -13.57
N SER A 99 -21.69 -10.81 -13.18
CA SER A 99 -20.47 -10.42 -13.87
C SER A 99 -19.54 -9.72 -12.88
N GLY A 100 -18.35 -10.29 -12.69
CA GLY A 100 -17.30 -9.67 -11.88
C GLY A 100 -17.14 -8.21 -12.27
N ALA A 101 -17.07 -7.34 -11.26
CA ALA A 101 -16.97 -5.91 -11.44
C ALA A 101 -15.65 -5.59 -12.17
N ALA A 102 -15.70 -5.55 -13.50
CA ALA A 102 -14.65 -5.00 -14.32
C ALA A 102 -14.37 -3.58 -13.84
N ALA A 103 -13.09 -3.19 -13.77
CA ALA A 103 -12.70 -1.82 -13.46
C ALA A 103 -13.55 -0.82 -14.30
N PRO A 104 -14.03 0.30 -13.73
CA PRO A 104 -14.66 1.36 -14.49
C PRO A 104 -13.83 1.64 -15.74
N ARG A 105 -14.47 1.63 -16.92
CA ARG A 105 -13.79 1.66 -18.23
C ARG A 105 -12.70 2.74 -18.34
N GLY A 106 -12.82 3.86 -17.62
CA GLY A 106 -11.82 4.92 -17.59
C GLY A 106 -10.46 4.52 -17.02
N ALA A 107 -10.42 3.75 -15.92
CA ALA A 107 -9.15 3.39 -15.28
C ALA A 107 -8.37 2.37 -16.10
N ALA A 108 -9.06 1.37 -16.65
CA ALA A 108 -8.45 0.40 -17.55
C ALA A 108 -7.89 1.06 -18.83
N VAL A 109 -8.62 2.03 -19.41
CA VAL A 109 -8.14 2.80 -20.58
C VAL A 109 -6.92 3.66 -20.22
N LEU A 110 -6.92 4.31 -19.06
CA LEU A 110 -5.77 5.08 -18.59
C LEU A 110 -4.54 4.20 -18.42
N LEU A 111 -4.67 3.06 -17.73
CA LEU A 111 -3.58 2.11 -17.52
C LEU A 111 -3.05 1.50 -18.82
N ASP A 112 -3.90 1.25 -19.82
CA ASP A 112 -3.44 0.78 -21.14
C ASP A 112 -2.64 1.86 -21.90
N ARG A 113 -3.02 3.14 -21.75
CA ARG A 113 -2.22 4.26 -22.28
C ARG A 113 -0.87 4.39 -21.57
N ILE A 114 -0.86 4.33 -20.24
CA ILE A 114 0.38 4.35 -19.44
C ILE A 114 1.27 3.18 -19.86
N ALA A 115 0.72 1.97 -19.97
CA ALA A 115 1.45 0.79 -20.43
C ALA A 115 2.06 0.97 -21.82
N THR A 116 1.33 1.61 -22.73
CA THR A 116 1.82 1.89 -24.09
C THR A 116 3.01 2.84 -24.07
N VAL A 117 2.97 3.90 -23.24
CA VAL A 117 4.11 4.82 -23.09
C VAL A 117 5.29 4.11 -22.43
N ALA A 118 5.07 3.42 -21.30
CA ALA A 118 6.11 2.70 -20.58
C ALA A 118 6.83 1.66 -21.46
N SER A 119 6.12 1.00 -22.38
CA SER A 119 6.72 0.02 -23.30
C SER A 119 7.73 0.62 -24.31
N LYS A 120 7.71 1.94 -24.49
CA LYS A 120 8.56 2.69 -25.42
C LYS A 120 9.69 3.45 -24.72
N SER A 121 9.75 3.40 -23.40
CA SER A 121 10.83 4.01 -22.62
C SER A 121 12.15 3.29 -22.91
N ASP A 122 13.25 4.03 -22.78
CA ASP A 122 14.58 3.47 -22.97
C ASP A 122 14.89 2.40 -21.91
N GLU A 123 15.53 1.32 -22.35
CA GLU A 123 15.95 0.25 -21.47
C GLU A 123 17.33 0.59 -20.88
N LEU A 124 17.42 0.66 -19.55
CA LEU A 124 18.69 0.80 -18.85
C LEU A 124 19.26 -0.60 -18.56
N ALA A 125 20.50 -0.82 -18.96
CA ALA A 125 21.23 -2.02 -18.56
C ALA A 125 21.67 -1.90 -17.10
N VAL A 126 21.37 -2.93 -16.32
CA VAL A 126 21.73 -3.01 -14.90
C VAL A 126 22.56 -4.28 -14.70
N ALA A 127 23.83 -4.13 -14.34
CA ALA A 127 24.71 -5.26 -14.05
C ALA A 127 24.50 -5.80 -12.63
N ASP A 128 24.89 -7.05 -12.42
CA ASP A 128 24.70 -7.79 -11.16
C ASP A 128 25.45 -7.16 -9.97
N ASP A 129 26.59 -6.53 -10.24
CA ASP A 129 27.46 -5.88 -9.26
C ASP A 129 27.12 -4.41 -9.00
N GLN A 130 26.07 -3.88 -9.64
CA GLN A 130 25.63 -2.50 -9.49
C GLN A 130 24.49 -2.34 -8.46
N PHE A 131 24.15 -1.10 -8.21
CA PHE A 131 23.04 -0.70 -7.34
C PHE A 131 22.02 0.11 -8.11
N VAL A 132 20.74 -0.12 -7.82
CA VAL A 132 19.67 0.81 -8.20
C VAL A 132 19.58 1.87 -7.12
N TYR A 133 19.81 3.13 -7.53
CA TYR A 133 19.61 4.30 -6.70
C TYR A 133 18.21 4.88 -6.93
N VAL A 134 17.49 5.19 -5.85
CA VAL A 134 16.22 5.91 -5.91
C VAL A 134 16.23 7.03 -4.87
N ARG A 135 15.85 8.23 -5.30
CA ARG A 135 15.61 9.38 -4.43
C ARG A 135 14.12 9.73 -4.44
N THR A 136 13.55 9.81 -3.26
CA THR A 136 12.15 10.14 -3.03
C THR A 136 12.02 11.28 -2.04
N LEU A 137 10.91 12.01 -2.14
CA LEU A 137 10.40 12.88 -1.09
C LEU A 137 9.20 12.16 -0.47
N GLN A 138 9.16 12.03 0.85
CA GLN A 138 8.09 11.29 1.53
C GLN A 138 7.55 12.05 2.74
N ALA A 139 6.24 11.97 2.93
CA ALA A 139 5.53 12.44 4.10
C ALA A 139 4.71 11.27 4.66
N GLU A 140 4.84 11.01 5.95
CA GLU A 140 4.29 9.81 6.59
C GLU A 140 3.31 10.19 7.69
N GLY A 141 2.34 9.33 7.96
CA GLY A 141 1.51 9.42 9.14
C GLY A 141 2.33 9.11 10.38
N GLU A 142 2.51 10.10 11.25
CA GLU A 142 3.08 9.93 12.58
C GLU A 142 1.98 10.14 13.64
N GLY A 143 1.91 9.25 14.61
CA GLY A 143 0.90 9.30 15.67
C GLY A 143 1.18 8.30 16.77
N GLU A 144 0.50 8.47 17.90
CA GLU A 144 0.45 7.45 18.93
C GLU A 144 -0.45 6.30 18.50
N PHE A 145 -0.13 5.12 18.99
CA PHE A 145 -0.93 3.92 18.77
C PHE A 145 -2.41 4.12 19.16
N GLY A 146 -3.34 3.75 18.28
CA GLY A 146 -4.79 4.01 18.43
C GLY A 146 -5.21 5.48 18.37
N GLY A 147 -4.29 6.41 18.12
CA GLY A 147 -4.50 7.85 18.13
C GLY A 147 -4.63 8.47 16.74
N PRO A 148 -4.95 9.78 16.68
CA PRO A 148 -4.95 10.51 15.41
C PRO A 148 -3.54 10.58 14.85
N ILE A 149 -3.41 10.42 13.53
CA ILE A 149 -2.15 10.62 12.84
C ILE A 149 -2.03 12.08 12.37
N LYS A 150 -0.80 12.55 12.33
CA LYS A 150 -0.41 13.80 11.68
C LYS A 150 0.63 13.48 10.61
N LEU A 151 0.39 13.97 9.40
CA LEU A 151 1.37 13.85 8.33
C LEU A 151 2.62 14.66 8.69
N THR A 152 3.79 14.06 8.51
CA THR A 152 5.07 14.74 8.69
C THR A 152 5.28 15.80 7.62
N GLU A 153 6.20 16.71 7.87
CA GLU A 153 6.78 17.48 6.78
C GLU A 153 7.44 16.51 5.78
N PRO A 154 7.38 16.78 4.46
CA PRO A 154 8.06 15.96 3.47
C PRO A 154 9.58 15.94 3.70
N ARG A 155 10.19 14.76 3.66
CA ARG A 155 11.62 14.53 3.88
C ARG A 155 12.22 13.76 2.72
N GLU A 156 13.46 14.08 2.34
CA GLU A 156 14.16 13.31 1.31
C GLU A 156 14.63 11.96 1.88
N ARG A 157 14.45 10.91 1.08
CA ARG A 157 14.97 9.57 1.33
C ARG A 157 15.68 9.08 0.07
N GLU A 158 16.92 8.66 0.25
CA GLU A 158 17.73 8.04 -0.80
C GLU A 158 17.97 6.57 -0.46
N VAL A 159 17.91 5.70 -1.47
CA VAL A 159 18.14 4.26 -1.32
C VAL A 159 19.09 3.76 -2.38
N TRP A 160 19.95 2.83 -2.01
CA TRP A 160 20.78 2.03 -2.90
C TRP A 160 20.45 0.55 -2.69
N MET A 161 19.86 -0.11 -3.69
CA MET A 161 19.50 -1.53 -3.63
C MET A 161 20.42 -2.38 -4.50
N THR A 162 21.03 -3.41 -3.92
CA THR A 162 21.92 -4.34 -4.63
C THR A 162 21.20 -5.10 -5.74
N GLN A 163 21.85 -5.26 -6.88
CA GLN A 163 21.28 -5.95 -8.05
C GLN A 163 21.76 -7.39 -8.21
N LYS A 164 22.55 -7.88 -7.24
CA LYS A 164 23.00 -9.27 -7.17
C LYS A 164 21.82 -10.24 -7.26
N SER A 165 21.88 -11.16 -8.22
CA SER A 165 20.83 -12.12 -8.52
C SER A 165 20.71 -13.21 -7.47
N GLY A 166 21.84 -13.55 -6.83
CA GLY A 166 21.90 -14.54 -5.76
C GLY A 166 21.35 -14.03 -4.42
N PRO A 167 21.19 -14.92 -3.43
CA PRO A 167 20.81 -14.51 -2.09
C PRO A 167 21.90 -13.64 -1.43
N VAL A 168 21.49 -12.56 -0.76
CA VAL A 168 22.39 -11.58 -0.13
C VAL A 168 21.99 -11.26 1.30
N ILE A 169 22.96 -10.96 2.16
CA ILE A 169 22.72 -10.50 3.54
C ILE A 169 22.60 -8.98 3.57
N ASP A 170 23.51 -8.29 2.87
CA ASP A 170 23.51 -6.84 2.70
C ASP A 170 22.70 -6.49 1.44
N GLU A 171 21.47 -6.03 1.64
CA GLU A 171 20.53 -5.73 0.57
C GLU A 171 20.71 -4.31 0.02
N GLY A 172 21.16 -3.38 0.87
CA GLY A 172 21.25 -2.00 0.46
C GLY A 172 21.57 -1.02 1.57
N LEU A 173 21.30 0.26 1.28
CA LEU A 173 21.55 1.37 2.18
C LEU A 173 20.44 2.41 2.02
N ILE A 174 19.99 2.98 3.13
CA ILE A 174 19.09 4.14 3.16
C ILE A 174 19.88 5.34 3.67
N HIS A 175 19.66 6.51 3.08
CA HIS A 175 20.08 7.79 3.62
C HIS A 175 18.85 8.68 3.84
N GLN A 176 18.63 9.06 5.08
CA GLN A 176 17.50 9.89 5.50
C GLN A 176 17.89 10.68 6.75
N ASP A 177 17.42 11.92 6.87
CA ASP A 177 17.66 12.79 8.04
C ASP A 177 19.16 12.93 8.41
N GLY A 178 20.01 12.95 7.38
CA GLY A 178 21.47 13.07 7.51
C GLY A 178 22.18 11.82 8.04
N ARG A 179 21.48 10.68 8.10
CA ARG A 179 22.00 9.42 8.64
C ARG A 179 21.88 8.30 7.61
N TYR A 180 22.80 7.34 7.71
CA TYR A 180 22.82 6.15 6.88
C TYR A 180 22.36 4.93 7.68
N TYR A 181 21.42 4.17 7.12
CA TYR A 181 20.85 2.97 7.72
C TYR A 181 21.10 1.79 6.77
N PRO A 182 21.87 0.77 7.17
CA PRO A 182 22.05 -0.42 6.34
C PRO A 182 20.72 -1.18 6.20
N ILE A 183 20.46 -1.71 5.01
CA ILE A 183 19.37 -2.66 4.77
C ILE A 183 20.01 -4.04 4.77
N THR A 184 19.81 -4.79 5.85
CA THR A 184 20.35 -6.13 6.03
C THR A 184 19.27 -7.08 6.47
N VAL A 185 19.43 -8.37 6.15
CA VAL A 185 18.55 -9.43 6.63
C VAL A 185 18.59 -9.45 8.17
N GLY A 186 17.45 -9.19 8.79
CA GLY A 186 17.27 -9.33 10.23
C GLY A 186 17.31 -10.81 10.63
N VAL A 187 18.13 -11.14 11.62
CA VAL A 187 18.17 -12.48 12.24
C VAL A 187 18.09 -12.38 13.75
N PRO A 188 17.42 -13.34 14.42
CA PRO A 188 17.46 -13.43 15.87
C PRO A 188 18.89 -13.52 16.41
N ASP A 189 19.11 -12.96 17.60
CA ASP A 189 20.41 -12.99 18.27
C ASP A 189 20.97 -14.42 18.37
N GLY A 190 22.19 -14.61 17.86
CA GLY A 190 22.91 -15.88 17.89
C GLY A 190 22.70 -16.79 16.66
N GLU A 191 21.84 -16.40 15.71
CA GLU A 191 21.66 -17.12 14.45
C GLU A 191 22.54 -16.55 13.33
N ARG A 192 22.91 -17.40 12.36
CA ARG A 192 23.66 -16.95 11.18
C ARG A 192 22.70 -16.43 10.12
N PRO A 193 22.91 -15.20 9.60
CA PRO A 193 22.10 -14.68 8.51
C PRO A 193 22.24 -15.56 7.27
N VAL A 194 21.09 -15.96 6.75
CA VAL A 194 20.96 -16.61 5.44
C VAL A 194 20.62 -15.52 4.44
N GLY A 195 21.29 -15.52 3.29
CA GLY A 195 21.02 -14.51 2.26
C GLY A 195 19.56 -14.55 1.80
N TYR A 196 18.98 -13.38 1.59
CA TYR A 196 17.62 -13.22 1.09
C TYR A 196 17.61 -13.25 -0.44
N PRO A 197 16.81 -14.14 -1.08
CA PRO A 197 16.81 -14.31 -2.53
C PRO A 197 16.24 -13.10 -3.26
N ALA A 198 16.45 -13.02 -4.58
CA ALA A 198 15.70 -12.07 -5.41
C ALA A 198 14.23 -12.49 -5.47
N GLY A 199 13.30 -11.54 -5.36
CA GLY A 199 11.88 -11.83 -5.28
C GLY A 199 11.03 -10.57 -5.10
N LEU A 200 9.73 -10.76 -4.89
CA LEU A 200 8.81 -9.64 -4.62
C LEU A 200 9.32 -8.74 -3.49
N ASN A 201 9.86 -9.31 -2.42
CA ASN A 201 10.37 -8.59 -1.25
C ASN A 201 11.77 -7.98 -1.46
N ARG A 202 12.57 -8.49 -2.42
CA ARG A 202 13.89 -7.96 -2.83
C ARG A 202 14.02 -7.95 -4.35
N PRO A 203 13.38 -7.00 -5.04
CA PRO A 203 13.35 -6.97 -6.50
C PRO A 203 14.71 -6.55 -7.04
N THR A 204 15.22 -7.34 -7.97
CA THR A 204 16.36 -6.96 -8.82
C THR A 204 15.88 -6.73 -10.24
N TYR A 205 16.63 -5.97 -11.02
CA TYR A 205 16.34 -5.74 -12.43
C TYR A 205 16.20 -7.06 -13.19
N THR A 206 17.11 -8.01 -12.94
CA THR A 206 17.07 -9.36 -13.54
C THR A 206 15.82 -10.14 -13.13
N TRP A 207 15.40 -10.07 -11.86
CA TRP A 207 14.16 -10.72 -11.42
C TRP A 207 12.93 -10.06 -12.07
N LEU A 208 12.87 -8.72 -12.11
CA LEU A 208 11.81 -7.97 -12.78
C LEU A 208 11.72 -8.31 -14.28
N ALA A 209 12.87 -8.47 -14.95
CA ALA A 209 12.94 -8.85 -16.36
C ALA A 209 12.49 -10.31 -16.61
N SER A 210 12.58 -11.16 -15.59
CA SER A 210 12.12 -12.56 -15.66
C SER A 210 10.60 -12.74 -15.50
N LEU A 211 9.91 -11.70 -15.05
CA LEU A 211 8.47 -11.77 -14.81
C LEU A 211 7.69 -11.97 -16.13
N PRO A 212 6.57 -12.72 -16.11
CA PRO A 212 5.71 -12.84 -17.27
C PRO A 212 5.20 -11.47 -17.73
N THR A 213 5.21 -11.22 -19.04
CA THR A 213 4.71 -9.96 -19.62
C THR A 213 3.22 -10.00 -19.99
N GLY A 214 2.59 -11.18 -19.92
CA GLY A 214 1.15 -11.33 -20.09
C GLY A 214 0.40 -10.98 -18.79
N PRO A 215 -0.59 -10.09 -18.80
CA PRO A 215 -1.18 -9.54 -17.57
C PRO A 215 -1.80 -10.59 -16.65
N ASP A 216 -2.48 -11.61 -17.19
CA ASP A 216 -3.07 -12.68 -16.36
C ASP A 216 -2.00 -13.60 -15.77
N ALA A 217 -0.93 -13.86 -16.52
CA ALA A 217 0.17 -14.69 -16.05
C ALA A 217 0.98 -13.96 -14.97
N LEU A 218 1.15 -12.65 -15.13
CA LEU A 218 1.81 -11.79 -14.16
C LEU A 218 1.03 -11.71 -12.85
N LEU A 219 -0.28 -11.41 -12.91
CA LEU A 219 -1.13 -11.40 -11.71
C LEU A 219 -1.08 -12.74 -10.98
N ARG A 220 -1.25 -13.86 -11.69
CA ARG A 220 -1.16 -15.19 -11.06
C ARG A 220 0.19 -15.42 -10.39
N ARG A 221 1.29 -14.99 -11.01
CA ARG A 221 2.64 -15.11 -10.43
C ARG A 221 2.77 -14.28 -9.16
N LEU A 222 2.35 -13.01 -9.19
CA LEU A 222 2.43 -12.12 -8.02
C LEU A 222 1.54 -12.61 -6.88
N THR A 223 0.28 -12.95 -7.15
CA THR A 223 -0.66 -13.47 -6.15
C THR A 223 -0.13 -14.76 -5.49
N ALA A 224 0.54 -15.64 -6.25
CA ALA A 224 1.14 -16.84 -5.68
C ALA A 224 2.32 -16.53 -4.74
N GLU A 225 3.17 -15.58 -5.09
CA GLU A 225 4.26 -15.13 -4.21
C GLU A 225 3.74 -14.44 -2.94
N ILE A 226 2.74 -13.57 -3.09
CA ILE A 226 2.05 -12.89 -1.97
C ILE A 226 1.44 -13.93 -1.03
N ALA A 227 0.70 -14.90 -1.57
CA ALA A 227 0.06 -15.93 -0.75
C ALA A 227 1.09 -16.77 0.02
N ALA A 228 2.22 -17.12 -0.62
CA ALA A 228 3.29 -17.86 0.04
C ALA A 228 3.96 -17.06 1.16
N ASP A 229 4.16 -15.75 0.97
CA ASP A 229 4.66 -14.84 2.00
C ASP A 229 3.66 -14.70 3.16
N GLN A 230 2.38 -14.50 2.85
CA GLN A 230 1.30 -14.44 3.84
C GLN A 230 1.20 -15.74 4.65
N ASP A 231 1.34 -16.89 4.00
CA ASP A 231 1.37 -18.20 4.67
C ASP A 231 2.60 -18.34 5.58
N ALA A 232 3.77 -17.92 5.12
CA ALA A 232 5.00 -17.94 5.95
C ALA A 232 4.92 -17.02 7.17
N ARG A 233 4.08 -15.97 7.11
CA ARG A 233 3.81 -15.05 8.21
C ARG A 233 2.57 -15.42 9.04
N ASP A 234 1.96 -16.57 8.80
CA ASP A 234 0.72 -17.00 9.45
C ASP A 234 -0.41 -15.96 9.36
N THR A 235 -0.49 -15.22 8.24
CA THR A 235 -1.48 -14.16 8.03
C THR A 235 -2.88 -14.76 8.01
N PRO A 236 -3.80 -14.34 8.91
CA PRO A 236 -5.16 -14.89 8.97
C PRO A 236 -5.92 -14.73 7.65
N ALA A 237 -6.77 -15.70 7.31
CA ALA A 237 -7.50 -15.67 6.05
C ALA A 237 -8.44 -14.46 5.94
N GLU A 238 -9.00 -14.00 7.06
CA GLU A 238 -9.83 -12.81 7.14
C GLU A 238 -9.07 -11.49 6.93
N ASP A 239 -7.74 -11.53 6.98
CA ASP A 239 -6.85 -10.37 6.76
C ASP A 239 -6.38 -10.26 5.31
N ARG A 240 -6.67 -11.25 4.46
CA ARG A 240 -6.23 -11.27 3.05
C ARG A 240 -7.28 -10.65 2.13
N ASP A 241 -6.86 -9.75 1.25
CA ASP A 241 -7.65 -9.22 0.13
C ASP A 241 -6.79 -9.34 -1.14
N PRO A 242 -6.91 -10.44 -1.92
CA PRO A 242 -6.01 -10.70 -3.03
C PRO A 242 -5.94 -9.60 -4.08
N ASP A 243 -7.05 -8.86 -4.28
CA ASP A 243 -7.12 -7.77 -5.23
C ASP A 243 -6.42 -6.50 -4.68
N GLN A 244 -6.57 -6.23 -3.38
CA GLN A 244 -5.83 -5.16 -2.71
C GLN A 244 -4.34 -5.49 -2.63
N ASP A 245 -4.00 -6.71 -2.20
CA ASP A 245 -2.62 -7.16 -2.04
C ASP A 245 -1.87 -7.10 -3.38
N ALA A 246 -2.54 -7.49 -4.49
CA ALA A 246 -1.97 -7.36 -5.83
C ALA A 246 -1.81 -5.90 -6.27
N PHE A 247 -2.74 -5.01 -5.91
CA PHE A 247 -2.61 -3.58 -6.17
C PHE A 247 -1.40 -3.03 -5.40
N ASP A 248 -1.37 -3.20 -4.09
CA ASP A 248 -0.30 -2.68 -3.23
C ASP A 248 1.08 -3.22 -3.65
N ALA A 249 1.19 -4.52 -3.93
CA ALA A 249 2.44 -5.11 -4.42
C ALA A 249 2.93 -4.49 -5.75
N ILE A 250 2.02 -4.16 -6.67
CA ILE A 250 2.39 -3.45 -7.91
C ILE A 250 2.86 -2.03 -7.58
N GLY A 251 2.15 -1.31 -6.72
CA GLY A 251 2.52 0.04 -6.27
C GLY A 251 3.92 0.08 -5.63
N GLU A 252 4.21 -0.86 -4.75
CA GLU A 252 5.53 -0.99 -4.11
C GLU A 252 6.65 -1.19 -5.13
N LEU A 253 6.43 -2.03 -6.15
CA LEU A 253 7.40 -2.20 -7.24
C LEU A 253 7.59 -0.91 -8.04
N LEU A 254 6.53 -0.12 -8.25
CA LEU A 254 6.63 1.14 -8.99
C LEU A 254 7.39 2.24 -8.24
N GLN A 255 7.45 2.20 -6.91
CA GLN A 255 8.03 3.28 -6.11
C GLN A 255 9.56 3.24 -6.07
N GLU A 256 10.17 2.13 -5.68
CA GLU A 256 11.61 2.06 -5.35
C GLU A 256 12.40 1.10 -6.26
N THR A 257 11.88 0.79 -7.45
CA THR A 257 12.62 -0.01 -8.43
C THR A 257 12.89 0.77 -9.71
N LEU A 258 13.89 0.28 -10.45
CA LEU A 258 14.08 0.62 -11.85
C LEU A 258 13.47 -0.50 -12.70
N MET A 259 12.36 -0.21 -13.37
CA MET A 259 11.64 -1.24 -14.13
C MET A 259 12.17 -1.42 -15.55
N PRO A 260 12.34 -2.67 -16.02
CA PRO A 260 12.41 -2.95 -17.44
C PRO A 260 11.13 -2.46 -18.15
N PRO A 261 11.22 -1.76 -19.30
CA PRO A 261 10.06 -1.15 -19.98
C PRO A 261 8.90 -2.12 -20.26
N LYS A 262 9.21 -3.34 -20.68
CA LYS A 262 8.21 -4.39 -20.96
C LYS A 262 7.51 -4.86 -19.70
N THR A 263 8.24 -4.96 -18.59
CA THR A 263 7.68 -5.36 -17.29
C THR A 263 6.79 -4.25 -16.74
N ALA A 264 7.19 -2.98 -16.85
CA ALA A 264 6.35 -1.84 -16.46
C ALA A 264 5.01 -1.85 -17.20
N ALA A 265 5.06 -1.97 -18.54
CA ALA A 265 3.85 -2.09 -19.35
C ALA A 265 2.96 -3.28 -18.92
N ALA A 266 3.56 -4.41 -18.56
CA ALA A 266 2.84 -5.58 -18.09
C ALA A 266 2.18 -5.35 -16.71
N LEU A 267 2.86 -4.69 -15.76
CA LEU A 267 2.28 -4.37 -14.45
C LEU A 267 1.08 -3.41 -14.58
N TYR A 268 1.16 -2.38 -15.42
CA TYR A 268 0.02 -1.49 -15.64
C TYR A 268 -1.17 -2.22 -16.29
N LYS A 269 -0.91 -3.10 -17.26
CA LYS A 269 -1.96 -3.95 -17.87
C LYS A 269 -2.53 -4.97 -16.88
N ALA A 270 -1.73 -5.48 -15.95
CA ALA A 270 -2.16 -6.33 -14.85
C ALA A 270 -3.06 -5.54 -13.88
N ALA A 271 -2.62 -4.36 -13.45
CA ALA A 271 -3.41 -3.48 -12.57
C ALA A 271 -4.77 -3.12 -13.18
N ALA A 272 -4.87 -2.98 -14.50
CA ALA A 272 -6.14 -2.70 -15.19
C ALA A 272 -7.19 -3.81 -15.04
N LYS A 273 -6.76 -5.03 -14.69
CA LYS A 273 -7.63 -6.19 -14.46
C LYS A 273 -8.06 -6.32 -13.00
N ILE A 274 -7.45 -5.57 -12.09
CA ILE A 274 -7.76 -5.64 -10.66
C ILE A 274 -9.14 -4.98 -10.43
N PRO A 275 -10.12 -5.69 -9.83
CA PRO A 275 -11.39 -5.12 -9.43
C PRO A 275 -11.24 -3.93 -8.46
N GLY A 276 -12.06 -2.91 -8.64
CA GLY A 276 -12.09 -1.72 -7.77
C GLY A 276 -11.09 -0.62 -8.14
N VAL A 277 -10.20 -0.84 -9.11
CA VAL A 277 -9.28 0.20 -9.61
C VAL A 277 -10.06 1.29 -10.35
N SER A 278 -9.84 2.54 -9.99
CA SER A 278 -10.56 3.71 -10.47
C SER A 278 -9.62 4.88 -10.80
N VAL A 279 -10.10 5.90 -11.51
CA VAL A 279 -9.33 7.12 -11.79
C VAL A 279 -9.50 8.11 -10.64
N ASP A 280 -8.42 8.77 -10.25
CA ASP A 280 -8.40 9.94 -9.39
C ASP A 280 -7.90 11.12 -10.24
N SER A 281 -8.78 12.02 -10.66
CA SER A 281 -8.48 12.97 -11.75
C SER A 281 -7.51 14.09 -11.38
N ASP A 282 -7.28 14.32 -10.08
CA ASP A 282 -6.40 15.38 -9.59
C ASP A 282 -5.69 14.90 -8.33
N ALA A 283 -4.59 14.18 -8.55
CA ALA A 283 -3.74 13.66 -7.50
C ALA A 283 -2.47 14.50 -7.38
N VAL A 284 -2.08 14.80 -6.15
CA VAL A 284 -0.89 15.61 -5.84
C VAL A 284 0.10 14.71 -5.12
N ASP A 285 1.35 14.71 -5.56
CA ASP A 285 2.44 13.96 -4.94
C ASP A 285 3.10 14.76 -3.80
N ALA A 286 4.07 14.15 -3.09
CA ALA A 286 4.73 14.81 -1.96
C ALA A 286 5.53 16.07 -2.36
N ALA A 287 5.88 16.21 -3.63
CA ALA A 287 6.58 17.38 -4.18
C ALA A 287 5.61 18.48 -4.67
N GLY A 288 4.30 18.29 -4.50
CA GLY A 288 3.27 19.23 -4.95
C GLY A 288 2.96 19.16 -6.44
N ARG A 289 3.44 18.13 -7.16
CA ARG A 289 3.15 17.95 -8.59
C ARG A 289 1.76 17.35 -8.76
N HIS A 290 0.95 18.02 -9.58
CA HIS A 290 -0.38 17.53 -9.96
C HIS A 290 -0.28 16.51 -11.09
N GLY A 291 -1.04 15.43 -10.97
CA GLY A 291 -1.07 14.33 -11.91
C GLY A 291 -2.42 13.64 -11.97
N ILE A 292 -2.54 12.71 -12.91
CA ILE A 292 -3.69 11.81 -13.00
C ILE A 292 -3.41 10.54 -12.21
N GLY A 293 -4.35 10.17 -11.35
CA GLY A 293 -4.22 9.07 -10.42
C GLY A 293 -4.93 7.79 -10.87
N VAL A 294 -4.35 6.65 -10.50
CA VAL A 294 -4.98 5.33 -10.51
C VAL A 294 -5.09 4.87 -9.07
N ALA A 295 -6.29 4.57 -8.61
CA ALA A 295 -6.54 4.37 -7.19
C ALA A 295 -7.46 3.19 -6.89
N ARG A 296 -7.25 2.55 -5.75
CA ARG A 296 -8.11 1.50 -5.21
C ARG A 296 -8.46 1.82 -3.76
N ASP A 297 -9.73 1.57 -3.41
CA ASP A 297 -10.22 1.71 -2.05
C ASP A 297 -9.94 0.41 -1.29
N ASN A 298 -9.27 0.53 -0.15
CA ASN A 298 -9.28 -0.51 0.86
C ASN A 298 -10.47 -0.26 1.79
N THR A 299 -11.63 -0.82 1.45
CA THR A 299 -12.86 -0.59 2.22
C THR A 299 -12.79 -1.15 3.63
N ARG A 300 -11.99 -2.20 3.85
CA ARG A 300 -11.76 -2.83 5.15
C ARG A 300 -11.12 -1.84 6.11
N TYR A 301 -9.97 -1.31 5.72
CA TYR A 301 -9.19 -0.39 6.55
C TYR A 301 -9.63 1.07 6.43
N GLY A 302 -10.43 1.39 5.42
CA GLY A 302 -11.05 2.72 5.27
C GLY A 302 -10.10 3.77 4.70
N TRP A 303 -9.16 3.36 3.86
CA TRP A 303 -8.29 4.26 3.10
C TRP A 303 -8.35 3.99 1.60
N ARG A 304 -7.74 4.89 0.84
CA ARG A 304 -7.56 4.79 -0.60
C ARG A 304 -6.13 5.16 -0.93
N THR A 305 -5.48 4.30 -1.71
CA THR A 305 -4.15 4.52 -2.27
C THR A 305 -4.32 4.96 -3.72
N ALA A 306 -3.60 6.00 -4.13
CA ALA A 306 -3.61 6.51 -5.49
C ALA A 306 -2.16 6.66 -6.02
N TRP A 307 -1.82 5.91 -7.06
CA TRP A 307 -0.61 6.09 -7.85
C TRP A 307 -0.77 7.29 -8.76
N ILE A 308 0.22 8.16 -8.80
CA ILE A 308 0.14 9.46 -9.46
C ILE A 308 1.05 9.44 -10.68
N PHE A 309 0.48 9.80 -11.83
CA PHE A 309 1.20 9.88 -13.09
C PHE A 309 1.17 11.31 -13.63
N ASP A 310 2.25 11.74 -14.27
CA ASP A 310 2.27 13.01 -14.98
C ASP A 310 1.20 13.02 -16.06
N SER A 311 0.42 14.10 -16.14
CA SER A 311 -0.72 14.15 -17.05
C SER A 311 -0.33 14.22 -18.53
N ALA A 312 0.89 14.68 -18.83
CA ALA A 312 1.41 14.83 -20.19
C ALA A 312 2.28 13.64 -20.60
N THR A 313 3.24 13.24 -19.75
CA THR A 313 4.21 12.18 -20.05
C THR A 313 3.74 10.80 -19.62
N LEU A 314 2.77 10.70 -18.72
CA LEU A 314 2.32 9.45 -18.10
C LEU A 314 3.43 8.72 -17.30
N GLU A 315 4.49 9.43 -16.93
CA GLU A 315 5.52 8.91 -16.03
C GLU A 315 5.01 8.84 -14.59
N TYR A 316 5.42 7.80 -13.86
CA TYR A 316 5.06 7.64 -12.45
C TYR A 316 5.76 8.70 -11.60
N LEU A 317 4.97 9.50 -10.88
CA LEU A 317 5.44 10.58 -10.03
C LEU A 317 5.56 10.18 -8.56
N GLY A 318 4.72 9.27 -8.07
CA GLY A 318 4.63 8.90 -6.67
C GLY A 318 3.26 8.37 -6.32
N GLU A 319 2.92 8.35 -5.04
CA GLU A 319 1.60 7.93 -4.56
C GLU A 319 1.12 8.76 -3.37
N ARG A 320 -0.17 8.64 -3.08
CA ARG A 320 -0.79 9.16 -1.86
C ARG A 320 -1.77 8.17 -1.27
N THR A 321 -1.88 8.17 0.04
CA THR A 321 -2.86 7.40 0.80
C THR A 321 -3.66 8.32 1.69
N TYR A 322 -4.99 8.16 1.70
CA TYR A 322 -5.88 8.96 2.53
C TYR A 322 -7.12 8.20 3.01
N LEU A 323 -7.69 8.66 4.12
CA LEU A 323 -8.89 8.07 4.69
C LEU A 323 -10.13 8.35 3.84
N ILE A 324 -10.94 7.33 3.55
CA ILE A 324 -12.21 7.48 2.81
C ILE A 324 -13.43 7.56 3.74
N ARG A 325 -13.22 7.35 5.05
CA ARG A 325 -14.22 7.48 6.13
C ARG A 325 -13.56 7.97 7.41
N ASP A 326 -14.36 8.42 8.37
CA ASP A 326 -13.86 8.73 9.71
C ASP A 326 -13.36 7.45 10.40
N THR A 327 -12.19 7.55 11.02
CA THR A 327 -11.55 6.49 11.81
C THR A 327 -10.96 7.07 13.10
N THR A 328 -10.31 6.24 13.91
CA THR A 328 -9.50 6.69 15.05
C THR A 328 -8.28 7.51 14.59
N LEU A 329 -7.75 7.19 13.41
CA LEU A 329 -6.57 7.85 12.82
C LEU A 329 -6.90 9.27 12.32
N GLY A 330 -8.15 9.57 11.96
CA GLY A 330 -8.50 10.88 11.44
C GLY A 330 -9.88 10.98 10.81
N LYS A 331 -10.14 12.12 10.18
CA LYS A 331 -11.38 12.37 9.43
C LYS A 331 -11.24 11.88 8.00
N LYS A 332 -12.38 11.63 7.35
CA LYS A 332 -12.39 11.42 5.89
C LYS A 332 -11.60 12.53 5.20
N GLY A 333 -10.68 12.15 4.31
CA GLY A 333 -9.80 13.03 3.55
C GLY A 333 -8.45 13.30 4.23
N THR A 334 -8.22 12.86 5.46
CA THR A 334 -6.89 12.95 6.09
C THR A 334 -5.87 12.12 5.29
N LEU A 335 -4.80 12.77 4.84
CA LEU A 335 -3.63 12.10 4.26
C LEU A 335 -2.93 11.27 5.34
N THR A 336 -2.63 10.02 5.00
CA THR A 336 -1.88 9.09 5.87
C THR A 336 -0.47 8.83 5.36
N GLY A 337 -0.25 9.02 4.06
CA GLY A 337 1.07 8.88 3.44
C GLY A 337 1.11 9.57 2.09
N GLN A 338 2.28 10.03 1.69
CA GLN A 338 2.48 10.65 0.39
C GLN A 338 3.95 10.52 -0.02
N THR A 339 4.18 10.22 -1.30
CA THR A 339 5.53 10.06 -1.85
C THR A 339 5.64 10.79 -3.17
N ALA A 340 6.87 11.18 -3.52
CA ALA A 340 7.23 11.68 -4.83
C ALA A 340 8.59 11.10 -5.22
N VAL A 341 8.68 10.45 -6.35
CA VAL A 341 9.93 10.00 -6.93
C VAL A 341 10.59 11.18 -7.60
N LEU A 342 11.80 11.50 -7.14
CA LEU A 342 12.60 12.60 -7.65
C LEU A 342 13.62 12.11 -8.67
N GLU A 343 14.21 10.93 -8.44
CA GLU A 343 15.29 10.42 -9.27
C GLU A 343 15.43 8.91 -9.18
N ARG A 344 15.83 8.28 -10.29
CA ARG A 344 16.25 6.88 -10.36
C ARG A 344 17.50 6.77 -11.21
N ALA A 345 18.43 5.92 -10.80
CA ALA A 345 19.65 5.67 -11.55
C ALA A 345 20.25 4.31 -11.25
N VAL A 346 21.25 3.95 -12.05
CA VAL A 346 22.17 2.84 -11.78
C VAL A 346 23.50 3.46 -11.35
N VAL A 347 24.07 2.95 -10.26
CA VAL A 347 25.36 3.41 -9.72
C VAL A 347 26.25 2.23 -9.36
N ASP A 348 27.55 2.45 -9.28
CA ASP A 348 28.55 1.38 -9.09
C ASP A 348 28.88 1.14 -7.61
N ALA A 349 28.53 2.08 -6.72
CA ALA A 349 28.78 1.93 -5.29
C ALA A 349 27.66 2.48 -4.39
N LEU A 350 27.59 1.95 -3.16
CA LEU A 350 26.78 2.55 -2.09
C LEU A 350 27.23 3.99 -1.83
N ARG A 351 26.27 4.88 -1.54
CA ARG A 351 26.47 6.33 -1.31
C ARG A 351 26.89 7.13 -2.54
N GLU A 352 27.10 6.49 -3.69
CA GLU A 352 27.33 7.19 -4.94
C GLU A 352 26.03 7.86 -5.40
N LYS A 353 26.10 9.14 -5.75
CA LYS A 353 24.97 9.84 -6.33
C LYS A 353 25.08 9.82 -7.86
N PRO A 354 23.95 9.81 -8.58
CA PRO A 354 23.99 9.90 -10.03
C PRO A 354 24.75 11.16 -10.43
N SER A 355 25.72 11.02 -11.33
CA SER A 355 26.36 12.20 -11.90
C SER A 355 25.31 12.99 -12.66
N SER A 356 25.19 14.29 -12.39
CA SER A 356 24.35 15.18 -13.18
C SER A 356 24.95 15.32 -14.59
N GLY A 357 24.65 14.37 -15.47
CA GLY A 357 24.83 14.43 -16.92
C GLY A 357 26.25 14.50 -17.47
N LYS A 358 26.83 13.32 -17.75
CA LYS A 358 27.25 12.93 -19.12
C LYS A 358 27.42 11.41 -19.16
N PRO A 359 26.94 10.71 -20.21
CA PRO A 359 27.19 9.27 -20.35
C PRO A 359 28.70 9.07 -20.48
N SER A 360 29.31 8.40 -19.51
CA SER A 360 30.71 8.00 -19.50
C SER A 360 30.95 6.85 -20.50
N GLY A 361 30.72 7.14 -21.77
CA GLY A 361 31.11 6.30 -22.88
C GLY A 361 32.49 6.72 -23.42
N GLU A 362 33.53 6.66 -22.60
CA GLU A 362 34.90 6.53 -23.14
C GLU A 362 35.87 6.02 -22.06
N LYS A 363 36.24 4.74 -22.14
CA LYS A 363 37.46 4.25 -21.48
C LYS A 363 38.65 4.97 -22.12
N PRO A 364 39.62 5.48 -21.36
CA PRO A 364 40.85 5.96 -21.94
C PRO A 364 41.56 4.76 -22.59
N SER A 365 41.71 4.83 -23.91
CA SER A 365 42.57 3.94 -24.67
C SER A 365 44.00 4.15 -24.19
N THR A 366 44.54 3.14 -23.50
CA THR A 366 45.97 3.03 -23.24
C THR A 366 46.65 2.80 -24.58
N ALA A 367 47.30 3.83 -25.12
CA ALA A 367 48.28 3.68 -26.18
C ALA A 367 49.69 3.65 -25.56
N ALA A 368 50.46 2.68 -26.04
CA ALA A 368 51.79 2.27 -25.63
C ALA A 368 52.88 3.34 -25.80
#